data_AF-A0A940Y428-F1
#
_entry.id   AF-A0A940Y428-F1
#
_cell.length_a   1.000
_cell.length_b   1.000
_cell.length_c   1.000
_cell.angle_alpha   90.00
_cell.angle_beta   90.00
_cell.angle_gamma   90.00
#
_symmetry.space_group_name_H-M   'P 1'
#
loop_
_entity.id
_entity.type
_entity.pdbx_description
1 polymer ?
#
loop_
_entity_poly.entity_id
_entity_poly.type
_entity_poly.pdbx_seq_one_letter_code
_entity_poly.pdbx_strand_id
1 'polypeptide(L)'
;MIPSIPALPRLLALGTLLLAGLSQAQDTPQVEQCSRKLGVLAVAEPQQGWGYLSPYGLGSPAALLRGMVQQSGCFDVVERGIAMQNMQQERALAAGGDLRAESNVGKGQMQAADFVMTPAVQIGSSTTGGIGGALLGRLGGTVGAIAGGLKFKEAMTSLLIADVRSSIQVASAEGKATRTDFGLGGWAGAVAGGGYTSTPEGKMVAAGFLDNYNRIVRQIRDNPQLIRTSSAAGDANAAASTRAEGPQAAGQLLVAKIANVKVFDQPSREAKVVATLTKADELIASGEVKNGFIYVDSANFSGWVQRTLVGPGSGAAAVPAPAPAPLPLTPGGGNAGTAAFAGTYSGVFGGAENGTFLVQVAPGGQISGSGQSSTTGAFSVSGRVDGSGRATMSTSGQAGSAVFTGVFSPGRGTVTGQWNYAGRPQGGQFSGQRQ
;
A
#
# COMPACT_ATOMS: atom_id res chain seq x y z
N MET A 1 -93.61 17.69 22.52
CA MET A 1 -93.29 16.94 23.76
C MET A 1 -92.28 15.86 23.40
N ILE A 2 -91.14 15.85 24.09
CA ILE A 2 -90.02 14.89 24.02
C ILE A 2 -90.49 13.56 24.66
N PRO A 3 -90.13 12.34 24.18
CA PRO A 3 -88.93 11.62 24.66
C PRO A 3 -88.13 10.86 23.58
N SER A 4 -86.80 10.87 23.54
CA SER A 4 -85.78 10.37 24.49
C SER A 4 -85.46 8.87 24.30
N ILE A 5 -84.39 8.61 23.55
CA ILE A 5 -83.69 7.32 23.40
C ILE A 5 -82.69 7.20 24.57
N PRO A 6 -82.55 6.03 25.23
CA PRO A 6 -81.77 5.90 26.46
C PRO A 6 -80.25 5.89 26.23
N ALA A 7 -79.56 6.26 27.30
CA ALA A 7 -78.17 6.64 27.41
C ALA A 7 -77.17 5.47 27.35
N LEU A 8 -76.02 5.72 26.71
CA LEU A 8 -74.76 4.99 26.91
C LEU A 8 -73.75 5.93 27.61
N PRO A 9 -72.90 5.45 28.53
CA PRO A 9 -72.07 6.31 29.35
C PRO A 9 -70.85 6.84 28.57
N ARG A 10 -70.55 8.12 28.81
CA ARG A 10 -69.31 8.81 28.45
C ARG A 10 -68.10 8.05 29.03
N LEU A 11 -67.20 7.60 28.17
CA LEU A 11 -65.77 7.57 28.46
C LEU A 11 -65.06 8.61 27.59
N LEU A 12 -64.35 9.52 28.24
CA LEU A 12 -63.47 10.49 27.61
C LEU A 12 -62.37 9.76 26.83
N ALA A 13 -62.35 9.90 25.50
CA ALA A 13 -61.16 9.66 24.71
C ALA A 13 -60.25 10.88 24.84
N LEU A 14 -59.34 10.88 25.83
CA LEU A 14 -58.17 11.75 25.80
C LEU A 14 -57.28 11.27 24.67
N GLY A 15 -57.12 12.10 23.64
CA GLY A 15 -56.19 11.87 22.55
C GLY A 15 -54.77 11.70 23.08
N THR A 16 -54.21 10.51 22.87
CA THR A 16 -52.77 10.29 22.90
C THR A 16 -52.35 10.05 21.46
N LEU A 17 -52.00 11.15 20.78
CA LEU A 17 -51.26 11.10 19.53
C LEU A 17 -49.89 10.50 19.89
N LEU A 18 -49.72 9.19 19.72
CA LEU A 18 -48.40 8.58 19.69
C LEU A 18 -47.71 9.11 18.44
N LEU A 19 -47.01 10.24 18.57
CA LEU A 19 -45.86 10.50 17.71
C LEU A 19 -44.88 9.37 18.01
N ALA A 20 -44.93 8.31 17.20
CA ALA A 20 -43.82 7.41 17.03
C ALA A 20 -42.63 8.28 16.60
N GLY A 21 -41.82 8.66 17.58
CA GLY A 21 -40.50 9.20 17.33
C GLY A 21 -39.75 8.14 16.55
N LEU A 22 -39.73 8.31 15.23
CA LEU A 22 -38.65 7.81 14.40
C LEU A 22 -37.38 8.54 14.89
N SER A 23 -36.85 8.10 16.03
CA SER A 23 -35.42 8.16 16.25
C SER A 23 -34.84 7.24 15.19
N GLN A 24 -34.64 7.79 13.98
CA GLN A 24 -33.55 7.30 13.16
C GLN A 24 -32.35 7.36 14.09
N ALA A 25 -31.83 6.19 14.46
CA ALA A 25 -30.50 6.11 15.02
C ALA A 25 -29.63 6.80 13.98
N GLN A 26 -29.27 8.06 14.24
CA GLN A 26 -28.24 8.74 13.49
C GLN A 26 -27.01 7.91 13.80
N ASP A 27 -26.66 7.03 12.87
CA ASP A 27 -25.52 6.14 12.94
C ASP A 27 -24.33 7.04 13.18
N THR A 28 -23.95 7.15 14.46
CA THR A 28 -22.87 8.06 14.84
C THR A 28 -21.65 7.47 14.16
N PRO A 29 -20.87 8.24 13.39
CA PRO A 29 -19.71 7.68 12.73
C PRO A 29 -18.77 7.12 13.82
N GLN A 30 -18.75 5.80 13.97
CA GLN A 30 -17.95 5.11 14.97
C GLN A 30 -16.80 4.38 14.27
N VAL A 31 -15.70 4.27 14.99
CA VAL A 31 -14.56 3.48 14.54
C VAL A 31 -14.95 2.00 14.56
N GLU A 32 -14.67 1.28 13.48
CA GLU A 32 -14.84 -0.17 13.41
C GLU A 32 -14.00 -0.86 14.49
N GLN A 33 -14.59 -1.86 15.15
CA GLN A 33 -13.94 -2.59 16.23
C GLN A 33 -13.52 -3.99 15.79
N CYS A 34 -12.47 -4.50 16.44
CA CYS A 34 -12.04 -5.89 16.32
C CYS A 34 -12.12 -6.59 17.67
N SER A 35 -12.61 -7.84 17.65
CA SER A 35 -12.63 -8.72 18.83
C SER A 35 -11.24 -9.20 19.26
N ARG A 36 -10.24 -9.09 18.38
CA ARG A 36 -8.84 -9.41 18.67
C ARG A 36 -7.90 -8.44 17.98
N LYS A 37 -6.71 -8.29 18.55
CA LYS A 37 -5.60 -7.54 17.96
C LYS A 37 -5.08 -8.26 16.71
N LEU A 38 -4.87 -7.50 15.65
CA LEU A 38 -4.40 -7.95 14.33
C LEU A 38 -2.89 -7.80 14.17
N GLY A 39 -2.27 -6.92 14.96
CA GLY A 39 -0.83 -6.69 15.00
C GLY A 39 -0.48 -5.33 15.57
N VAL A 40 0.79 -4.94 15.43
CA VAL A 40 1.29 -3.64 15.86
C VAL A 40 1.40 -2.68 14.66
N LEU A 41 0.84 -1.48 14.79
CA LEU A 41 0.75 -0.48 13.73
C LEU A 41 1.50 0.80 14.13
N ALA A 42 2.36 1.29 13.24
CA ALA A 42 2.92 2.64 13.31
C ALA A 42 2.22 3.57 12.32
N VAL A 43 1.93 4.80 12.73
CA VAL A 43 1.48 5.85 11.80
C VAL A 43 2.70 6.61 11.31
N ALA A 44 2.97 6.55 10.01
CA ALA A 44 4.05 7.27 9.36
C ALA A 44 3.73 8.74 9.21
N GLU A 45 4.76 9.57 9.36
CA GLU A 45 4.72 10.99 9.08
C GLU A 45 5.68 11.30 7.92
N PRO A 46 5.27 12.10 6.92
CA PRO A 46 6.13 12.47 5.81
C PRO A 46 7.33 13.28 6.32
N GLN A 47 8.51 13.06 5.73
CA GLN A 47 9.74 13.76 6.15
C GLN A 47 9.64 15.29 6.02
N GLN A 48 8.88 15.77 5.03
CA GLN A 48 8.67 17.20 4.79
C GLN A 48 7.59 17.81 5.72
N GLY A 49 6.95 17.01 6.57
CA GLY A 49 5.92 17.44 7.50
C GLY A 49 4.58 17.83 6.83
N TRP A 50 3.72 18.48 7.61
CA TRP A 50 2.34 18.83 7.22
C TRP A 50 2.12 20.34 7.08
N GLY A 51 3.17 21.12 6.81
CA GLY A 51 3.09 22.59 6.82
C GLY A 51 2.06 23.18 5.85
N TYR A 52 1.71 22.47 4.78
CA TYR A 52 0.67 22.86 3.83
C TYR A 52 -0.76 22.81 4.41
N LEU A 53 -0.95 22.14 5.54
CA LEU A 53 -2.22 22.06 6.28
C LEU A 53 -2.39 23.22 7.30
N SER A 54 -1.31 23.90 7.67
CA SER A 54 -1.31 25.01 8.64
C SER A 54 -2.24 26.18 8.29
N PRO A 55 -2.38 26.63 7.01
CA PRO A 55 -3.33 27.69 6.64
C PRO A 55 -4.79 27.38 6.98
N TYR A 56 -5.07 26.11 7.22
CA TYR A 56 -6.39 25.58 7.50
C TYR A 56 -6.59 25.21 8.98
N GLY A 57 -5.61 25.57 9.82
CA GLY A 57 -5.58 25.24 11.23
C GLY A 57 -5.37 23.75 11.50
N LEU A 58 -4.84 23.00 10.53
CA LEU A 58 -4.66 21.56 10.61
C LEU A 58 -3.18 21.21 10.79
N GLY A 59 -2.88 20.43 11.82
CA GLY A 59 -1.55 19.85 12.05
C GLY A 59 -1.40 18.46 11.44
N SER A 60 -0.43 17.67 11.90
CA SER A 60 -0.31 16.26 11.51
C SER A 60 -1.59 15.48 11.85
N PRO A 61 -2.17 14.70 10.94
CA PRO A 61 -3.30 13.82 11.22
C PRO A 61 -2.88 12.61 12.06
N ALA A 62 -1.60 12.45 12.39
CA ALA A 62 -1.10 11.27 13.09
C ALA A 62 -1.78 11.07 14.46
N ALA A 63 -2.01 12.14 15.24
CA ALA A 63 -2.70 12.03 16.53
C ALA A 63 -4.15 11.52 16.38
N LEU A 64 -4.88 12.07 15.40
CA LEU A 64 -6.22 11.61 15.04
C LEU A 64 -6.23 10.12 14.65
N LEU A 65 -5.30 9.72 13.77
CA LEU A 65 -5.19 8.33 13.30
C LEU A 65 -4.83 7.36 14.42
N ARG A 66 -3.85 7.71 15.27
CA ARG A 66 -3.48 6.90 16.44
C ARG A 66 -4.65 6.73 17.39
N GLY A 67 -5.41 7.79 17.62
CA GLY A 67 -6.62 7.74 18.44
C GLY A 67 -7.70 6.83 17.86
N MET A 68 -7.94 6.87 16.54
CA MET A 68 -8.85 5.92 15.88
C MET A 68 -8.36 4.48 16.03
N VAL A 69 -7.06 4.23 15.82
CA VAL A 69 -6.51 2.88 16.00
C VAL A 69 -6.66 2.40 17.44
N GLN A 70 -6.41 3.25 18.43
CA GLN A 70 -6.59 2.90 19.84
C GLN A 70 -8.06 2.55 20.15
N GLN A 71 -9.02 3.34 19.64
CA GLN A 71 -10.45 3.08 19.83
C GLN A 71 -10.94 1.82 19.13
N SER A 72 -10.37 1.49 17.98
CA SER A 72 -10.76 0.28 17.22
C SER A 72 -10.46 -1.02 17.97
N GLY A 73 -9.44 -1.02 18.83
CA GLY A 73 -8.88 -2.25 19.39
C GLY A 73 -8.28 -3.22 18.35
N CYS A 74 -8.22 -2.85 17.07
CA CYS A 74 -7.74 -3.71 15.99
C CYS A 74 -6.22 -3.83 15.94
N PHE A 75 -5.49 -2.80 16.36
CA PHE A 75 -4.02 -2.83 16.41
C PHE A 75 -3.51 -2.26 17.72
N ASP A 76 -2.28 -2.62 18.08
CA ASP A 76 -1.52 -1.86 19.07
C ASP A 76 -0.72 -0.77 18.38
N VAL A 77 -0.80 0.46 18.91
CA VAL A 77 -0.17 1.62 18.28
C VAL A 77 1.22 1.80 18.86
N VAL A 78 2.23 1.90 17.99
CA VAL A 78 3.56 2.34 18.40
C VAL A 78 3.85 3.73 17.87
N GLU A 79 4.57 4.49 18.69
CA GLU A 79 5.00 5.82 18.32
C GLU A 79 6.27 5.75 17.47
N ARG A 80 6.24 6.45 16.33
CA ARG A 80 7.41 6.63 15.44
C ARG A 80 7.66 8.09 15.04
N GLY A 81 6.85 9.01 15.56
CA GLY A 81 6.97 10.46 15.32
C GLY A 81 7.80 11.18 16.40
N ILE A 82 7.38 12.39 16.74
CA ILE A 82 8.05 13.29 17.71
C ILE A 82 8.29 12.60 19.07
N ALA A 83 7.37 11.74 19.51
CA ALA A 83 7.53 10.98 20.75
C ALA A 83 8.77 10.05 20.74
N MET A 84 9.18 9.49 19.60
CA MET A 84 10.41 8.71 19.53
C MET A 84 11.68 9.54 19.72
N GLN A 85 11.66 10.83 19.37
CA GLN A 85 12.81 11.70 19.60
C GLN A 85 13.01 11.91 21.10
N ASN A 86 11.92 12.17 21.83
CA ASN A 86 11.94 12.29 23.29
C ASN A 86 12.31 10.95 23.96
N MET A 87 11.80 9.82 23.46
CA MET A 87 12.19 8.50 23.97
C MET A 87 13.66 8.15 23.68
N GLN A 88 14.23 8.61 22.57
CA GLN A 88 15.65 8.44 22.28
C GLN A 88 16.51 9.28 23.22
N GLN A 89 16.06 10.49 23.58
CA GLN A 89 16.70 11.31 24.60
C GLN A 89 16.66 10.61 25.97
N GLU A 90 15.52 10.06 26.39
CA GLU A 90 15.40 9.30 27.65
C GLU A 90 16.31 8.07 27.67
N ARG A 91 16.43 7.35 26.53
CA ARG A 91 17.37 6.22 26.40
C ARG A 91 18.84 6.67 26.43
N ALA A 92 19.15 7.86 25.93
CA ALA A 92 20.49 8.42 26.02
C ALA A 92 20.84 8.74 27.48
N LEU A 93 19.90 9.31 28.24
CA LEU A 93 20.03 9.50 29.70
C LEU A 93 20.17 8.15 30.42
N ALA A 94 19.40 7.13 30.02
CA ALA A 94 19.52 5.76 30.54
C ALA A 94 20.93 5.18 30.29
N ALA A 95 21.46 5.35 29.07
CA ALA A 95 22.79 4.90 28.71
C ALA A 95 23.90 5.69 29.42
N GLY A 96 23.63 6.96 29.75
CA GLY A 96 24.52 7.83 30.53
C GLY A 96 24.50 7.57 32.04
N GLY A 97 23.55 6.79 32.54
CA GLY A 97 23.39 6.51 33.97
C GLY A 97 22.67 7.62 34.75
N ASP A 98 22.04 8.57 34.05
CA ASP A 98 21.36 9.72 34.66
C ASP A 98 19.93 9.40 35.15
N LEU A 99 19.44 8.18 34.89
CA LEU A 99 18.11 7.75 35.33
C LEU A 99 18.13 7.22 36.77
N ARG A 100 17.00 7.40 37.46
CA ARG A 100 16.79 6.83 38.80
C ARG A 100 16.91 5.30 38.74
N ALA A 101 17.36 4.68 39.83
CA ALA A 101 17.56 3.24 39.93
C ALA A 101 16.31 2.39 39.54
N GLU A 102 15.12 2.96 39.68
CA GLU A 102 13.84 2.30 39.36
C GLU A 102 13.32 2.57 37.93
N SER A 103 14.02 3.39 37.15
CA SER A 103 13.65 3.67 35.76
C SER A 103 14.06 2.50 34.88
N ASN A 104 13.14 1.56 34.66
CA ASN A 104 13.34 0.37 33.82
C ASN A 104 13.41 0.70 32.32
N VAL A 105 14.47 1.41 31.91
CA VAL A 105 14.75 1.80 30.52
C VAL A 105 16.01 1.08 30.05
N GLY A 106 15.83 0.03 29.26
CA GLY A 106 16.89 -0.86 28.79
C GLY A 106 16.88 -1.13 27.28
N LYS A 107 17.94 -1.81 26.82
CA LYS A 107 18.02 -2.30 25.44
C LYS A 107 16.99 -3.41 25.20
N GLY A 108 16.45 -3.50 23.98
CA GLY A 108 15.50 -4.56 23.58
C GLY A 108 14.04 -4.36 23.97
N GLN A 109 13.70 -3.27 24.65
CA GLN A 109 12.34 -2.98 25.12
C GLN A 109 11.47 -2.21 24.09
N MET A 110 11.95 -1.98 22.86
CA MET A 110 11.16 -1.33 21.81
C MET A 110 10.30 -2.34 21.09
N GLN A 111 8.98 -2.13 21.11
CA GLN A 111 8.06 -2.90 20.29
C GLN A 111 8.24 -2.52 18.81
N ALA A 112 8.51 -3.51 17.96
CA ALA A 112 8.53 -3.31 16.53
C ALA A 112 7.09 -3.20 15.99
N ALA A 113 6.89 -2.31 15.03
CA ALA A 113 5.66 -2.27 14.25
C ALA A 113 5.67 -3.40 13.22
N ASP A 114 4.59 -4.17 13.14
CA ASP A 114 4.34 -5.12 12.07
C ASP A 114 3.89 -4.40 10.79
N PHE A 115 3.12 -3.32 10.98
CA PHE A 115 2.52 -2.54 9.90
C PHE A 115 2.86 -1.06 10.00
N VAL A 116 2.91 -0.39 8.86
CA VAL A 116 3.02 1.07 8.76
C VAL A 116 1.84 1.62 7.98
N MET A 117 1.13 2.55 8.61
CA MET A 117 0.05 3.32 8.00
C MET A 117 0.58 4.66 7.51
N THR A 118 0.46 4.91 6.21
CA THR A 118 0.85 6.17 5.57
C THR A 118 -0.40 6.94 5.17
N PRO A 119 -0.73 8.05 5.85
CA PRO A 119 -1.82 8.91 5.46
C PRO A 119 -1.40 9.94 4.41
N ALA A 120 -2.33 10.32 3.54
CA ALA A 120 -2.19 11.50 2.70
C ALA A 120 -3.51 12.29 2.62
N VAL A 121 -3.39 13.62 2.61
CA VAL A 121 -4.50 14.56 2.43
C VAL A 121 -4.21 15.38 1.19
N GLN A 122 -5.15 15.38 0.26
CA GLN A 122 -5.12 16.18 -0.95
C GLN A 122 -6.25 17.20 -0.86
N ILE A 123 -5.85 18.45 -0.96
CA ILE A 123 -6.77 19.58 -0.85
C ILE A 123 -7.21 19.95 -2.24
N GLY A 124 -8.52 19.87 -2.52
CA GLY A 124 -9.08 20.40 -3.74
C GLY A 124 -8.95 21.91 -3.74
N SER A 125 -7.92 22.44 -4.40
CA SER A 125 -7.82 23.87 -4.61
C SER A 125 -8.92 24.33 -5.57
N SER A 126 -9.79 25.23 -5.09
CA SER A 126 -10.48 26.15 -5.97
C SER A 126 -9.41 27.06 -6.59
N THR A 127 -9.31 27.03 -7.91
CA THR A 127 -8.56 28.00 -8.72
C THR A 127 -8.92 29.43 -8.29
N THR A 128 -8.09 30.07 -7.46
CA THR A 128 -8.13 31.52 -7.20
C THR A 128 -6.84 31.96 -6.50
N GLY A 129 -6.08 32.88 -7.12
CA GLY A 129 -5.38 33.90 -6.32
C GLY A 129 -3.85 34.03 -6.40
N GLY A 130 -3.23 33.84 -7.56
CA GLY A 130 -1.91 34.41 -7.86
C GLY A 130 -1.90 34.83 -9.32
N ILE A 131 -1.73 36.13 -9.61
CA ILE A 131 -1.74 36.75 -10.95
C ILE A 131 -3.14 37.06 -11.55
N GLY A 132 -4.24 36.44 -11.09
CA GLY A 132 -5.59 36.78 -11.56
C GLY A 132 -6.29 37.95 -10.83
N GLY A 133 -5.93 38.22 -9.57
CA GLY A 133 -6.57 39.26 -8.75
C GLY A 133 -6.08 40.69 -9.01
N ALA A 134 -4.88 40.84 -9.57
CA ALA A 134 -4.34 42.16 -9.93
C ALA A 134 -4.79 42.62 -11.33
N LEU A 135 -5.20 41.68 -12.20
CA LEU A 135 -5.63 41.98 -13.57
C LEU A 135 -7.15 42.16 -13.70
N LEU A 136 -7.93 41.58 -12.77
CA LEU A 136 -9.38 41.81 -12.69
C LEU A 136 -9.77 43.14 -12.01
N GLY A 137 -8.81 43.88 -11.44
CA GLY A 137 -9.04 45.21 -10.87
C GLY A 137 -9.12 46.35 -11.89
N ARG A 138 -8.97 46.09 -13.20
CA ARG A 138 -8.95 47.14 -14.23
C ARG A 138 -9.97 46.99 -15.37
N LEU A 139 -10.87 46.00 -15.31
CA LEU A 139 -11.94 45.84 -16.30
C LEU A 139 -13.29 45.62 -15.61
N GLY A 140 -13.93 46.74 -15.22
CA GLY A 140 -15.38 46.84 -15.12
C GLY A 140 -16.01 46.62 -13.74
N GLY A 141 -16.43 47.71 -13.10
CA GLY A 141 -17.64 47.74 -12.28
C GLY A 141 -17.49 47.40 -10.78
N THR A 142 -17.70 48.43 -9.96
CA THR A 142 -18.01 48.43 -8.52
C THR A 142 -18.81 47.21 -8.01
N VAL A 143 -18.14 46.15 -7.55
CA VAL A 143 -18.69 45.20 -6.57
C VAL A 143 -17.57 44.74 -5.62
N GLY A 144 -17.60 45.30 -4.42
CA GLY A 144 -17.25 44.68 -3.14
C GLY A 144 -16.07 43.71 -3.09
N ALA A 145 -14.96 44.20 -2.55
CA ALA A 145 -14.02 43.38 -1.80
C ALA A 145 -14.75 42.58 -0.73
N ILE A 146 -14.99 41.29 -0.97
CA ILE A 146 -15.18 40.31 0.11
C ILE A 146 -13.81 39.69 0.35
N ALA A 147 -13.04 40.37 1.21
CA ALA A 147 -12.00 39.75 2.00
C ALA A 147 -12.68 38.80 3.00
N GLY A 148 -12.53 37.48 2.82
CA GLY A 148 -13.03 36.52 3.81
C GLY A 148 -13.20 35.10 3.31
N GLY A 149 -12.16 34.27 3.48
CA GLY A 149 -12.29 32.81 3.60
C GLY A 149 -12.48 32.05 2.29
N LEU A 150 -11.38 31.71 1.62
CA LEU A 150 -11.34 30.60 0.66
C LEU A 150 -11.48 29.28 1.45
N LYS A 151 -12.72 28.96 1.82
CA LYS A 151 -13.12 27.71 2.47
C LYS A 151 -13.00 26.56 1.47
N PHE A 152 -12.46 25.42 1.90
CA PHE A 152 -12.32 24.23 1.06
C PHE A 152 -13.66 23.82 0.47
N LYS A 153 -13.63 23.42 -0.80
CA LYS A 153 -14.78 22.81 -1.45
C LYS A 153 -14.76 21.28 -1.31
N GLU A 154 -13.58 20.66 -1.37
CA GLU A 154 -13.41 19.20 -1.30
C GLU A 154 -12.05 18.84 -0.69
N ALA A 155 -12.02 17.79 0.15
CA ALA A 155 -10.79 17.17 0.64
C ALA A 155 -10.79 15.69 0.24
N MET A 156 -9.74 15.24 -0.43
CA MET A 156 -9.50 13.81 -0.69
C MET A 156 -8.51 13.30 0.33
N THR A 157 -8.82 12.15 0.92
CA THR A 157 -7.97 11.50 1.92
C THR A 157 -7.65 10.09 1.45
N SER A 158 -6.44 9.63 1.72
CA SER A 158 -6.03 8.25 1.45
C SER A 158 -5.26 7.69 2.62
N LEU A 159 -5.45 6.39 2.86
CA LEU A 159 -4.70 5.60 3.83
C LEU A 159 -4.10 4.40 3.11
N LEU A 160 -2.82 4.18 3.33
CA LEU A 160 -2.10 2.99 2.89
C LEU A 160 -1.56 2.25 4.11
N ILE A 161 -1.73 0.94 4.17
CA ILE A 161 -1.06 0.07 5.16
C ILE A 161 -0.11 -0.87 4.44
N ALA A 162 1.14 -0.91 4.89
CA ALA A 162 2.16 -1.84 4.42
C ALA A 162 2.70 -2.70 5.58
N ASP A 163 3.01 -3.96 5.29
CA ASP A 163 3.74 -4.85 6.21
C ASP A 163 5.25 -4.56 6.14
N VAL A 164 5.85 -4.28 7.29
CA VAL A 164 7.26 -3.90 7.42
C VAL A 164 8.20 -5.04 7.03
N ARG A 165 7.81 -6.30 7.24
CA ARG A 165 8.67 -7.46 6.99
C ARG A 165 8.72 -7.83 5.51
N SER A 166 7.59 -7.71 4.82
CA SER A 166 7.45 -8.12 3.42
C SER A 166 7.51 -6.94 2.43
N SER A 167 7.41 -5.69 2.92
CA SER A 167 7.20 -4.49 2.10
C SER A 167 5.93 -4.54 1.23
N ILE A 168 5.01 -5.46 1.51
CA ILE A 168 3.77 -5.61 0.76
C ILE A 168 2.74 -4.61 1.27
N GLN A 169 2.05 -3.94 0.35
CA GLN A 169 0.87 -3.14 0.66
C GLN A 169 -0.29 -4.08 0.95
N VAL A 170 -0.76 -4.10 2.20
CA VAL A 170 -1.77 -5.05 2.67
C VAL A 170 -3.19 -4.51 2.54
N ALA A 171 -3.36 -3.19 2.60
CA ALA A 171 -4.63 -2.52 2.39
C ALA A 171 -4.43 -1.07 2.00
N SER A 172 -5.34 -0.53 1.20
CA SER A 172 -5.45 0.90 0.94
C SER A 172 -6.91 1.31 0.82
N ALA A 173 -7.20 2.54 1.21
CA ALA A 173 -8.52 3.13 1.03
C ALA A 173 -8.39 4.62 0.71
N GLU A 174 -9.24 5.08 -0.20
CA GLU A 174 -9.37 6.48 -0.60
C GLU A 174 -10.80 6.93 -0.42
N GLY A 175 -10.97 8.16 0.07
CA GLY A 175 -12.25 8.73 0.47
C GLY A 175 -12.33 10.20 0.12
N LYS A 176 -13.47 10.61 -0.46
CA LYS A 176 -13.82 12.00 -0.69
C LYS A 176 -14.87 12.39 0.34
N ALA A 177 -14.58 13.38 1.17
CA ALA A 177 -15.54 13.89 2.14
C ALA A 177 -16.07 15.25 1.67
N THR A 178 -17.39 15.38 1.60
CA THR A 178 -18.09 16.64 1.26
C THR A 178 -18.65 17.32 2.49
N ARG A 179 -18.86 18.63 2.40
CA ARG A 179 -19.27 19.51 3.51
C ARG A 179 -20.59 19.11 4.18
N THR A 180 -21.40 18.27 3.53
CA THR A 180 -22.78 17.92 3.93
C THR A 180 -22.90 16.71 4.85
N ASP A 181 -21.82 15.95 5.06
CA ASP A 181 -21.86 14.69 5.82
C ASP A 181 -21.34 14.90 7.25
N PHE A 182 -22.04 15.69 8.08
CA PHE A 182 -21.57 16.00 9.45
C PHE A 182 -22.56 15.64 10.56
N GLY A 183 -22.39 14.43 11.09
CA GLY A 183 -22.86 13.96 12.41
C GLY A 183 -21.71 13.56 13.37
N LEU A 184 -20.49 14.06 13.13
CA LEU A 184 -19.26 13.64 13.84
C LEU A 184 -19.00 14.31 15.21
N GLY A 185 -19.91 15.18 15.67
CA GLY A 185 -19.67 16.05 16.85
C GLY A 185 -19.34 15.29 18.15
N GLY A 186 -19.72 14.02 18.27
CA GLY A 186 -19.50 13.21 19.47
C GLY A 186 -18.16 12.47 19.54
N TRP A 187 -17.69 11.86 18.44
CA TRP A 187 -16.50 11.00 18.49
C TRP A 187 -15.19 11.78 18.30
N ALA A 188 -15.20 12.81 17.43
CA ALA A 188 -13.99 13.54 17.09
C ALA A 188 -13.49 14.36 18.30
N GLY A 189 -14.40 14.91 19.10
CA GLY A 189 -14.08 15.73 20.28
C GLY A 189 -13.30 15.02 21.39
N ALA A 190 -13.38 13.69 21.48
CA ALA A 190 -12.70 12.90 22.50
C ALA A 190 -11.29 12.42 22.09
N VAL A 191 -10.99 12.41 20.79
CA VAL A 191 -9.84 11.66 20.24
C VAL A 191 -8.80 12.56 19.58
N ALA A 192 -9.26 13.64 18.96
CA ALA A 192 -8.46 14.35 17.96
C ALA A 192 -8.34 15.85 18.23
N GLY A 193 -8.52 16.28 19.49
CA GLY A 193 -8.59 17.68 19.91
C GLY A 193 -7.71 18.62 19.08
N GLY A 194 -8.30 19.73 18.62
CA GLY A 194 -7.65 20.69 17.70
C GLY A 194 -8.43 20.89 16.41
N GLY A 195 -7.75 21.39 15.36
CA GLY A 195 -8.37 21.78 14.10
C GLY A 195 -9.22 20.71 13.42
N TYR A 196 -8.88 19.42 13.60
CA TYR A 196 -9.63 18.26 13.10
C TYR A 196 -11.03 18.09 13.69
N THR A 197 -11.29 18.72 14.84
CA THR A 197 -12.58 18.67 15.55
C THR A 197 -13.32 20.01 15.49
N SER A 198 -12.59 21.09 15.25
CA SER A 198 -13.08 22.46 15.42
C SER A 198 -13.31 23.20 14.10
N THR A 199 -12.53 22.91 13.05
CA THR A 199 -12.71 23.57 11.74
C THR A 199 -13.57 22.70 10.81
N PRO A 200 -14.42 23.31 9.95
CA PRO A 200 -15.16 22.56 8.92
C PRO A 200 -14.24 21.70 8.03
N GLU A 201 -13.06 22.22 7.73
CA GLU A 201 -12.03 21.60 6.92
C GLU A 201 -11.42 20.37 7.61
N GLY A 202 -11.04 20.53 8.87
CA GLY A 202 -10.49 19.45 9.68
C GLY A 202 -11.50 18.34 9.94
N LYS A 203 -12.74 18.74 10.17
CA LYS A 203 -13.90 17.85 10.24
C LYS A 203 -13.97 16.97 8.98
N MET A 204 -14.03 17.55 7.78
CA MET A 204 -14.08 16.77 6.53
C MET A 204 -12.90 15.80 6.39
N VAL A 205 -11.69 16.25 6.68
CA VAL A 205 -10.50 15.38 6.65
C VAL A 205 -10.60 14.24 7.66
N ALA A 206 -11.11 14.52 8.87
CA ALA A 206 -11.30 13.50 9.90
C ALA A 206 -12.36 12.46 9.51
N ALA A 207 -13.45 12.89 8.88
CA ALA A 207 -14.48 11.99 8.36
C ALA A 207 -13.92 11.10 7.23
N GLY A 208 -13.15 11.67 6.31
CA GLY A 208 -12.51 10.91 5.24
C GLY A 208 -11.54 9.86 5.77
N PHE A 209 -10.73 10.22 6.77
CA PHE A 209 -9.85 9.25 7.41
C PHE A 209 -10.59 8.18 8.22
N LEU A 210 -11.68 8.52 8.89
CA LEU A 210 -12.51 7.54 9.59
C LEU A 210 -13.10 6.51 8.62
N ASP A 211 -13.68 6.97 7.50
CA ASP A 211 -14.24 6.07 6.49
C ASP A 211 -13.15 5.17 5.89
N ASN A 212 -12.01 5.75 5.50
CA ASN A 212 -10.87 4.99 4.98
C ASN A 212 -10.38 3.94 5.97
N TYR A 213 -10.24 4.31 7.25
CA TYR A 213 -9.81 3.41 8.30
C TYR A 213 -10.78 2.25 8.47
N ASN A 214 -12.08 2.55 8.56
CA ASN A 214 -13.13 1.55 8.70
C ASN A 214 -13.17 0.58 7.51
N ARG A 215 -13.00 1.08 6.27
CA ARG A 215 -12.90 0.23 5.07
C ARG A 215 -11.71 -0.72 5.14
N ILE A 216 -10.54 -0.22 5.56
CA ILE A 216 -9.35 -1.04 5.72
C ILE A 216 -9.56 -2.11 6.80
N VAL A 217 -10.11 -1.74 7.96
CA VAL A 217 -10.40 -2.70 9.04
C VAL A 217 -11.34 -3.80 8.56
N ARG A 218 -12.43 -3.45 7.86
CA ARG A 218 -13.35 -4.44 7.29
C ARG A 218 -12.65 -5.34 6.27
N GLN A 219 -11.89 -4.77 5.34
CA GLN A 219 -11.15 -5.54 4.34
C GLN A 219 -10.16 -6.54 4.98
N ILE A 220 -9.45 -6.11 6.02
CA ILE A 220 -8.49 -6.95 6.73
C ILE A 220 -9.20 -8.04 7.55
N ARG A 221 -10.32 -7.69 8.21
CA ARG A 221 -11.14 -8.64 8.97
C ARG A 221 -11.73 -9.72 8.08
N ASP A 222 -12.22 -9.34 6.91
CA ASP A 222 -12.86 -10.23 5.95
C ASP A 222 -11.84 -11.04 5.13
N ASN A 223 -10.58 -10.58 5.06
CA ASN A 223 -9.50 -11.29 4.39
C ASN A 223 -8.23 -11.44 5.25
N PRO A 224 -8.17 -12.47 6.11
CA PRO A 224 -7.03 -12.73 7.00
C PRO A 224 -5.71 -13.02 6.26
N GLN A 225 -5.75 -13.33 4.95
CA GLN A 225 -4.53 -13.54 4.17
C GLN A 225 -3.74 -12.24 3.98
N LEU A 226 -4.38 -11.07 4.10
CA LEU A 226 -3.72 -9.76 4.00
C LEU A 226 -2.79 -9.46 5.19
N ILE A 227 -2.93 -10.18 6.31
CA ILE A 227 -2.08 -10.03 7.51
C ILE A 227 -0.94 -11.07 7.51
N ARG A 228 -0.95 -12.04 6.58
CA ARG A 228 0.12 -13.04 6.51
C ARG A 228 1.36 -12.40 5.88
N THR A 229 2.48 -12.57 6.56
CA THR A 229 3.83 -12.19 6.08
C THR A 229 4.23 -12.88 4.80
N SER A 230 3.48 -13.90 4.39
CA SER A 230 3.64 -14.60 3.14
C SER A 230 2.30 -14.72 2.42
N SER A 231 2.29 -14.40 1.13
CA SER A 231 1.19 -14.76 0.24
C SER A 231 1.39 -16.21 -0.22
N ALA A 232 0.32 -16.93 -0.56
CA ALA A 232 0.46 -18.29 -1.12
C ALA A 232 1.36 -18.30 -2.38
N ALA A 233 1.33 -17.21 -3.16
CA ALA A 233 2.24 -16.98 -4.27
C ALA A 233 3.68 -16.70 -3.80
N GLY A 234 3.87 -15.92 -2.73
CA GLY A 234 5.18 -15.67 -2.11
C GLY A 234 5.80 -16.91 -1.48
N ASP A 235 5.00 -17.77 -0.85
CA ASP A 235 5.43 -19.07 -0.32
C ASP A 235 5.77 -20.05 -1.44
N ALA A 236 4.96 -20.10 -2.50
CA ALA A 236 5.26 -20.90 -3.69
C ALA A 236 6.52 -20.39 -4.41
N ASN A 237 6.68 -19.07 -4.53
CA ASN A 237 7.86 -18.44 -5.11
C ASN A 237 9.08 -18.58 -4.20
N ALA A 238 8.94 -18.61 -2.87
CA ALA A 238 10.03 -18.85 -1.93
C ALA A 238 10.39 -20.34 -1.79
N ALA A 239 9.45 -21.23 -2.10
CA ALA A 239 9.68 -22.66 -2.28
C ALA A 239 10.35 -22.97 -3.62
N ALA A 240 10.04 -22.18 -4.67
CA ALA A 240 10.64 -22.26 -5.99
C ALA A 240 11.92 -21.41 -6.15
N SER A 241 12.14 -20.44 -5.25
CA SER A 241 13.34 -19.61 -5.21
C SER A 241 14.46 -20.41 -4.57
N THR A 242 15.60 -20.45 -5.25
CA THR A 242 16.83 -21.04 -4.73
C THR A 242 17.27 -20.27 -3.49
N ARG A 243 16.89 -20.79 -2.31
CA ARG A 243 17.49 -20.41 -1.04
C ARG A 243 19.02 -20.55 -1.14
N ALA A 244 19.76 -19.85 -0.30
CA ALA A 244 21.20 -20.09 -0.10
C ALA A 244 21.53 -21.53 0.40
N GLU A 245 20.51 -22.37 0.54
CA GLU A 245 20.55 -23.82 0.76
C GLU A 245 19.71 -24.57 -0.31
N GLY A 246 19.79 -24.14 -1.58
CA GLY A 246 18.98 -24.68 -2.66
C GLY A 246 19.20 -26.18 -2.94
N PRO A 247 18.27 -26.85 -3.64
CA PRO A 247 18.47 -28.20 -4.16
C PRO A 247 19.72 -28.20 -5.05
N GLN A 248 20.68 -29.07 -4.75
CA GLN A 248 21.88 -29.22 -5.57
C GLN A 248 21.47 -30.00 -6.82
N ALA A 249 21.52 -29.35 -7.98
CA ALA A 249 21.09 -29.94 -9.24
C ALA A 249 22.07 -31.02 -9.71
N ALA A 250 21.58 -32.04 -10.41
CA ALA A 250 22.43 -32.99 -11.10
C ALA A 250 23.37 -32.25 -12.06
N GLY A 251 24.66 -32.59 -12.05
CA GLY A 251 25.72 -31.93 -12.82
C GLY A 251 26.36 -30.70 -12.17
N GLN A 252 25.92 -30.29 -10.97
CA GLN A 252 26.48 -29.11 -10.30
C GLN A 252 27.88 -29.38 -9.73
N LEU A 253 28.83 -28.47 -9.99
CA LEU A 253 30.15 -28.46 -9.34
C LEU A 253 30.01 -28.04 -7.87
N LEU A 254 30.44 -28.92 -6.98
CA LEU A 254 30.46 -28.74 -5.53
C LEU A 254 31.89 -28.81 -5.00
N VAL A 255 32.13 -28.09 -3.91
CA VAL A 255 33.37 -28.14 -3.12
C VAL A 255 33.05 -28.27 -1.64
N ALA A 256 33.97 -28.85 -0.87
CA ALA A 256 33.82 -28.93 0.57
C ALA A 256 33.97 -27.54 1.23
N LYS A 257 33.02 -27.17 2.09
CA LYS A 257 33.06 -25.90 2.86
C LYS A 257 34.14 -25.91 3.94
N ILE A 258 34.51 -27.09 4.41
CA ILE A 258 35.54 -27.32 5.43
C ILE A 258 36.51 -28.42 4.95
N ALA A 259 37.70 -28.49 5.55
CA ALA A 259 38.61 -29.60 5.30
C ALA A 259 38.18 -30.86 6.07
N ASN A 260 38.63 -32.02 5.61
CA ASN A 260 38.37 -33.34 6.20
C ASN A 260 36.90 -33.76 6.20
N VAL A 261 36.13 -33.39 5.17
CA VAL A 261 34.73 -33.84 5.04
C VAL A 261 34.68 -35.30 4.61
N LYS A 262 33.99 -36.13 5.39
CA LYS A 262 33.87 -37.57 5.10
C LYS A 262 32.86 -37.84 3.98
N VAL A 263 33.25 -38.73 3.07
CA VAL A 263 32.39 -39.32 2.03
C VAL A 263 32.06 -40.74 2.45
N PHE A 264 30.79 -41.14 2.34
CA PHE A 264 30.26 -42.41 2.83
C PHE A 264 29.75 -43.30 1.70
N ASP A 265 29.75 -44.62 1.88
CA ASP A 265 29.16 -45.57 0.90
C ASP A 265 27.62 -45.58 0.91
N GLN A 266 27.01 -45.17 2.03
CA GLN A 266 25.56 -45.03 2.22
C GLN A 266 25.20 -43.65 2.78
N PRO A 267 23.95 -43.18 2.63
CA PRO A 267 23.49 -41.87 3.13
C PRO A 267 23.26 -41.89 4.65
N SER A 268 24.32 -42.18 5.42
CA SER A 268 24.32 -42.21 6.89
C SER A 268 25.70 -41.81 7.44
N ARG A 269 25.72 -41.20 8.63
CA ARG A 269 26.97 -40.84 9.33
C ARG A 269 27.71 -42.05 9.92
N GLU A 270 27.00 -43.15 10.08
CA GLU A 270 27.50 -44.41 10.65
C GLU A 270 28.00 -45.37 9.58
N ALA A 271 27.79 -45.03 8.30
CA ALA A 271 28.21 -45.81 7.16
C ALA A 271 29.74 -45.80 6.98
N LYS A 272 30.25 -46.68 6.13
CA LYS A 272 31.70 -46.80 5.91
C LYS A 272 32.19 -45.56 5.15
N VAL A 273 33.29 -44.98 5.63
CA VAL A 273 33.94 -43.86 4.94
C VAL A 273 34.70 -44.39 3.72
N VAL A 274 34.35 -43.89 2.54
CA VAL A 274 34.98 -44.26 1.26
C VAL A 274 36.08 -43.27 0.83
N ALA A 275 35.97 -42.01 1.24
CA ALA A 275 36.97 -40.98 0.99
C ALA A 275 36.89 -39.84 2.01
N THR A 276 37.90 -38.99 2.04
CA THR A 276 37.91 -37.75 2.84
C THR A 276 38.30 -36.58 1.96
N LEU A 277 37.47 -35.55 1.95
CA LEU A 277 37.59 -34.37 1.12
C LEU A 277 38.38 -33.26 1.81
N THR A 278 39.17 -32.57 1.03
CA THR A 278 39.78 -31.27 1.29
C THR A 278 38.94 -30.16 0.65
N LYS A 279 39.27 -28.91 0.96
CA LYS A 279 38.60 -27.74 0.32
C LYS A 279 38.93 -27.57 -1.16
N ALA A 280 39.96 -28.27 -1.66
CA ALA A 280 40.39 -28.21 -3.06
C ALA A 280 39.73 -29.29 -3.92
N ASP A 281 39.05 -30.26 -3.30
CA ASP A 281 38.43 -31.35 -4.04
C ASP A 281 37.13 -30.89 -4.71
N GLU A 282 37.12 -31.04 -6.02
CA GLU A 282 35.98 -30.79 -6.89
C GLU A 282 35.11 -32.04 -7.02
N LEU A 283 33.80 -31.82 -6.90
CA LEU A 283 32.79 -32.86 -6.87
C LEU A 283 31.68 -32.50 -7.85
N ILE A 284 31.13 -33.48 -8.54
CA ILE A 284 29.94 -33.30 -9.37
C ILE A 284 28.76 -33.93 -8.64
N ALA A 285 27.71 -33.14 -8.40
CA ALA A 285 26.47 -33.64 -7.85
C ALA A 285 25.78 -34.57 -8.85
N SER A 286 25.49 -35.81 -8.46
CA SER A 286 24.64 -36.71 -9.28
C SER A 286 23.15 -36.29 -9.27
N GLY A 287 22.77 -35.44 -8.31
CA GLY A 287 21.39 -35.01 -8.06
C GLY A 287 20.60 -35.96 -7.14
N GLU A 288 21.17 -37.12 -6.77
CA GLU A 288 20.54 -38.04 -5.83
C GLU A 288 20.71 -37.53 -4.39
N VAL A 289 19.58 -37.33 -3.68
CA VAL A 289 19.57 -36.82 -2.30
C VAL A 289 18.76 -37.76 -1.40
N LYS A 290 19.39 -38.24 -0.32
CA LYS A 290 18.77 -39.13 0.68
C LYS A 290 19.27 -38.77 2.08
N ASN A 291 18.36 -38.71 3.06
CA ASN A 291 18.68 -38.48 4.49
C ASN A 291 19.60 -37.28 4.80
N GLY A 292 19.52 -36.20 4.00
CA GLY A 292 20.40 -35.01 4.16
C GLY A 292 21.80 -35.17 3.56
N PHE A 293 22.06 -36.27 2.85
CA PHE A 293 23.25 -36.50 2.04
C PHE A 293 22.95 -36.31 0.56
N ILE A 294 23.98 -35.96 -0.19
CA ILE A 294 23.98 -35.93 -1.65
C ILE A 294 25.01 -36.90 -2.18
N TYR A 295 24.67 -37.64 -3.22
CA TYR A 295 25.60 -38.50 -3.91
C TYR A 295 26.42 -37.67 -4.90
N VAL A 296 27.74 -37.78 -4.81
CA VAL A 296 28.69 -37.01 -5.61
C VAL A 296 29.68 -37.93 -6.30
N ASP A 297 30.09 -37.52 -7.50
CA ASP A 297 31.13 -38.15 -8.29
C ASP A 297 32.36 -37.24 -8.33
N SER A 298 33.54 -37.83 -8.15
CA SER A 298 34.84 -37.17 -8.31
C SER A 298 35.75 -38.02 -9.19
N ALA A 299 36.91 -37.51 -9.57
CA ALA A 299 37.84 -38.21 -10.45
C ALA A 299 38.26 -39.61 -9.93
N ASN A 300 38.26 -39.81 -8.61
CA ASN A 300 38.82 -41.00 -7.97
C ASN A 300 37.84 -41.78 -7.08
N PHE A 301 36.62 -41.28 -6.85
CA PHE A 301 35.64 -41.92 -5.98
C PHE A 301 34.23 -41.36 -6.24
N SER A 302 33.22 -42.14 -5.86
CA SER A 302 31.83 -41.71 -5.78
C SER A 302 31.25 -42.08 -4.42
N GLY A 303 30.38 -41.25 -3.86
CA GLY A 303 29.78 -41.53 -2.56
C GLY A 303 28.91 -40.42 -1.99
N TRP A 304 28.39 -40.65 -0.78
CA TRP A 304 27.44 -39.78 -0.09
C TRP A 304 28.15 -38.77 0.80
N VAL A 305 27.83 -37.48 0.64
CA VAL A 305 28.38 -36.38 1.43
C VAL A 305 27.25 -35.56 2.06
N GLN A 306 27.44 -35.06 3.28
CA GLN A 306 26.44 -34.21 3.92
C GLN A 306 26.28 -32.90 3.17
N ARG A 307 25.05 -32.59 2.79
CA ARG A 307 24.71 -31.39 2.00
C ARG A 307 25.10 -30.09 2.68
N THR A 308 25.06 -30.05 4.01
CA THR A 308 25.44 -28.89 4.80
C THR A 308 26.94 -28.58 4.70
N LEU A 309 27.78 -29.59 4.43
CA LEU A 309 29.24 -29.49 4.42
C LEU A 309 29.82 -29.22 3.02
N VAL A 310 29.00 -29.19 1.98
CA VAL A 310 29.40 -28.91 0.59
C VAL A 310 28.60 -27.73 0.03
N GLY A 311 29.19 -26.98 -0.89
CA GLY A 311 28.57 -25.81 -1.54
C GLY A 311 29.07 -25.64 -2.97
N PRO A 312 28.49 -24.72 -3.75
CA PRO A 312 28.90 -24.48 -5.13
C PRO A 312 30.39 -24.08 -5.21
N GLY A 313 31.15 -24.74 -6.09
CA GLY A 313 32.56 -24.46 -6.35
C GLY A 313 32.75 -23.24 -7.25
N SER A 314 33.78 -22.42 -7.00
CA SER A 314 34.09 -21.20 -7.77
C SER A 314 34.66 -21.46 -9.18
N GLY A 315 34.74 -22.71 -9.62
CA GLY A 315 35.21 -23.11 -10.95
C GLY A 315 34.12 -23.19 -12.02
N ALA A 316 32.84 -23.22 -11.64
CA ALA A 316 31.76 -23.00 -12.57
C ALA A 316 31.47 -21.50 -12.59
N ALA A 317 32.06 -20.79 -13.56
CA ALA A 317 31.38 -19.61 -14.09
C ALA A 317 29.93 -20.03 -14.25
N ALA A 318 29.01 -19.31 -13.59
CA ALA A 318 27.61 -19.46 -13.87
C ALA A 318 27.49 -19.40 -15.38
N VAL A 319 27.23 -20.54 -16.03
CA VAL A 319 26.54 -20.51 -17.30
C VAL A 319 25.32 -19.67 -16.95
N PRO A 320 25.16 -18.46 -17.52
CA PRO A 320 23.93 -17.73 -17.30
C PRO A 320 22.87 -18.74 -17.68
N ALA A 321 22.06 -19.14 -16.69
CA ALA A 321 20.97 -20.07 -16.93
C ALA A 321 20.30 -19.55 -18.20
N PRO A 322 20.09 -20.39 -19.24
CA PRO A 322 19.35 -19.92 -20.40
C PRO A 322 18.11 -19.25 -19.81
N ALA A 323 17.97 -17.95 -20.08
CA ALA A 323 16.96 -17.10 -19.46
C ALA A 323 15.68 -17.93 -19.39
N PRO A 324 15.11 -18.12 -18.19
CA PRO A 324 14.10 -19.15 -17.97
C PRO A 324 13.10 -19.05 -19.09
N ALA A 325 13.01 -20.11 -19.92
CA ALA A 325 12.05 -20.15 -20.99
C ALA A 325 10.70 -19.84 -20.35
N PRO A 326 9.98 -18.78 -20.77
CA PRO A 326 8.74 -18.42 -20.13
C PRO A 326 7.77 -19.57 -20.38
N LEU A 327 7.46 -20.32 -19.33
CA LEU A 327 6.52 -21.44 -19.37
C LEU A 327 5.55 -21.31 -18.19
N PRO A 328 4.32 -21.75 -18.38
CA PRO A 328 3.19 -20.89 -18.70
C PRO A 328 2.50 -20.43 -17.42
N LEU A 329 2.18 -19.14 -17.35
CA LEU A 329 1.19 -18.66 -16.40
C LEU A 329 -0.13 -19.35 -16.75
N THR A 330 -0.62 -20.23 -15.88
CA THR A 330 -2.01 -20.71 -15.96
C THR A 330 -2.92 -19.48 -15.99
N PRO A 331 -3.67 -19.27 -17.09
CA PRO A 331 -4.40 -18.03 -17.30
C PRO A 331 -5.57 -17.94 -16.33
N GLY A 332 -5.43 -17.09 -15.32
CA GLY A 332 -6.59 -16.36 -14.80
C GLY A 332 -7.15 -15.55 -15.96
N GLY A 333 -8.39 -15.85 -16.35
CA GLY A 333 -8.97 -15.47 -17.65
C GLY A 333 -8.65 -14.05 -18.12
N GLY A 334 -8.17 -13.94 -19.35
CA GLY A 334 -7.90 -12.66 -20.01
C GLY A 334 -7.35 -12.82 -21.42
N ASN A 335 -8.25 -12.99 -22.38
CA ASN A 335 -8.16 -12.62 -23.81
C ASN A 335 -6.81 -12.79 -24.53
N ALA A 336 -6.73 -13.79 -25.42
CA ALA A 336 -5.65 -14.09 -26.36
C ALA A 336 -5.22 -12.96 -27.32
N GLY A 337 -5.74 -11.73 -27.16
CA GLY A 337 -5.40 -10.56 -27.97
C GLY A 337 -4.42 -9.59 -27.32
N THR A 338 -4.15 -9.66 -26.01
CA THR A 338 -3.37 -8.61 -25.31
C THR A 338 -1.85 -8.71 -25.48
N ALA A 339 -1.33 -9.92 -25.74
CA ALA A 339 0.11 -10.16 -25.92
C ALA A 339 0.69 -9.41 -27.13
N ALA A 340 -0.12 -9.13 -28.16
CA ALA A 340 0.29 -8.35 -29.33
C ALA A 340 0.69 -6.90 -28.99
N PHE A 341 0.24 -6.39 -27.84
CA PHE A 341 0.53 -5.03 -27.36
C PHE A 341 1.65 -4.98 -26.32
N ALA A 342 2.26 -6.11 -25.95
CA ALA A 342 3.32 -6.14 -24.97
C ALA A 342 4.57 -5.40 -25.49
N GLY A 343 5.18 -4.54 -24.68
CA GLY A 343 6.34 -3.74 -25.08
C GLY A 343 6.49 -2.47 -24.26
N THR A 344 7.63 -1.79 -24.43
CA THR A 344 7.87 -0.47 -23.85
C THR A 344 7.39 0.59 -24.83
N TYR A 345 6.63 1.57 -24.36
CA TYR A 345 6.11 2.67 -25.16
C TYR A 345 6.55 3.99 -24.54
N SER A 346 7.06 4.89 -25.36
CA SER A 346 7.38 6.26 -24.97
C SER A 346 6.63 7.26 -25.83
N GLY A 347 6.22 8.37 -25.24
CA GLY A 347 5.43 9.35 -25.97
C GLY A 347 5.27 10.68 -25.25
N VAL A 348 4.41 11.51 -25.82
CA VAL A 348 4.06 12.84 -25.32
C VAL A 348 2.56 12.94 -25.09
N PHE A 349 2.17 13.76 -24.13
CA PHE A 349 0.80 14.22 -23.95
C PHE A 349 0.76 15.74 -23.98
N GLY A 350 -0.33 16.30 -24.47
CA GLY A 350 -0.52 17.75 -24.56
C GLY A 350 -1.99 18.16 -24.45
N GLY A 351 -2.25 19.45 -24.21
CA GLY A 351 -3.60 20.00 -24.01
C GLY A 351 -3.63 20.97 -22.83
N ALA A 352 -4.46 20.68 -21.82
CA ALA A 352 -4.46 21.44 -20.56
C ALA A 352 -3.11 21.36 -19.81
N GLU A 353 -2.32 20.33 -20.09
CA GLU A 353 -0.95 20.13 -19.61
C GLU A 353 -0.14 19.39 -20.67
N ASN A 354 1.18 19.60 -20.67
CA ASN A 354 2.09 18.97 -21.62
C ASN A 354 3.20 18.21 -20.87
N GLY A 355 3.65 17.10 -21.45
CA GLY A 355 4.73 16.30 -20.88
C GLY A 355 5.05 15.03 -21.66
N THR A 356 5.92 14.20 -21.08
CA THR A 356 6.35 12.92 -21.64
C THR A 356 5.90 11.75 -20.76
N PHE A 357 5.85 10.55 -21.34
CA PHE A 357 5.59 9.32 -20.60
C PHE A 357 6.41 8.15 -21.14
N LEU A 358 6.67 7.18 -20.27
CA LEU A 358 7.27 5.89 -20.56
C LEU A 358 6.46 4.81 -19.84
N VAL A 359 5.86 3.89 -20.60
CA VAL A 359 4.98 2.83 -20.07
C VAL A 359 5.35 1.47 -20.63
N GLN A 360 5.41 0.47 -19.76
CA GLN A 360 5.59 -0.93 -20.11
C GLN A 360 4.23 -1.62 -20.14
N VAL A 361 3.93 -2.30 -21.24
CA VAL A 361 2.79 -3.22 -21.35
C VAL A 361 3.29 -4.65 -21.19
N ALA A 362 2.80 -5.36 -20.19
CA ALA A 362 3.07 -6.77 -19.98
C ALA A 362 2.24 -7.65 -20.94
N PRO A 363 2.67 -8.89 -21.26
CA PRO A 363 1.91 -9.82 -22.11
C PRO A 363 0.47 -10.08 -21.66
N GLY A 364 0.19 -9.96 -20.35
CA GLY A 364 -1.17 -10.06 -19.78
C GLY A 364 -1.98 -8.76 -19.87
N GLY A 365 -1.53 -7.76 -20.61
CA GLY A 365 -2.20 -6.47 -20.80
C GLY A 365 -2.09 -5.50 -19.63
N GLN A 366 -1.27 -5.76 -18.60
CA GLN A 366 -1.02 -4.78 -17.53
C GLN A 366 -0.08 -3.67 -18.02
N ILE A 367 -0.37 -2.43 -17.63
CA ILE A 367 0.43 -1.24 -17.97
C ILE A 367 1.02 -0.67 -16.69
N SER A 368 2.32 -0.41 -16.70
CA SER A 368 3.04 0.26 -15.60
C SER A 368 4.11 1.20 -16.16
N GLY A 369 4.27 2.37 -15.58
CA GLY A 369 5.26 3.32 -16.06
C GLY A 369 5.33 4.62 -15.27
N SER A 370 5.93 5.62 -15.88
CA SER A 370 6.08 6.95 -15.32
C SER A 370 5.93 8.01 -16.41
N GLY A 371 5.73 9.25 -15.99
CA GLY A 371 5.76 10.39 -16.89
C GLY A 371 6.24 11.64 -16.18
N GLN A 372 6.53 12.64 -16.99
CA GLN A 372 7.07 13.92 -16.55
C GLN A 372 6.20 15.02 -17.15
N SER A 373 5.49 15.75 -16.30
CA SER A 373 4.84 16.99 -16.69
C SER A 373 5.85 18.14 -16.73
N SER A 374 5.70 19.02 -17.72
CA SER A 374 6.46 20.26 -17.82
C SER A 374 6.06 21.33 -16.77
N THR A 375 4.95 21.13 -16.05
CA THR A 375 4.41 22.11 -15.10
C THR A 375 4.33 21.57 -13.67
N THR A 376 4.02 20.29 -13.49
CA THR A 376 3.71 19.70 -12.17
C THR A 376 4.68 18.61 -11.73
N GLY A 377 5.66 18.24 -12.56
CA GLY A 377 6.72 17.31 -12.18
C GLY A 377 6.43 15.84 -12.53
N ALA A 378 7.13 14.93 -11.85
CA ALA A 378 7.06 13.50 -12.12
C ALA A 378 5.77 12.86 -11.60
N PHE A 379 5.25 11.86 -12.32
CA PHE A 379 4.09 11.06 -11.94
C PHE A 379 4.27 9.59 -12.34
N SER A 380 3.52 8.70 -11.68
CA SER A 380 3.47 7.28 -12.02
C SER A 380 2.24 6.98 -12.86
N VAL A 381 2.32 5.93 -13.69
CA VAL A 381 1.26 5.47 -14.60
C VAL A 381 0.97 4.00 -14.30
N SER A 382 -0.30 3.65 -14.14
CA SER A 382 -0.76 2.26 -14.00
C SER A 382 -2.02 2.06 -14.83
N GLY A 383 -2.24 0.87 -15.38
CA GLY A 383 -3.41 0.65 -16.22
C GLY A 383 -3.53 -0.76 -16.79
N ARG A 384 -4.45 -0.92 -17.72
CA ARG A 384 -4.62 -2.15 -18.50
C ARG A 384 -4.99 -1.85 -19.95
N VAL A 385 -4.60 -2.75 -20.83
CA VAL A 385 -5.05 -2.87 -22.22
C VAL A 385 -5.84 -4.17 -22.38
N ASP A 386 -6.96 -4.11 -23.09
CA ASP A 386 -7.79 -5.27 -23.40
C ASP A 386 -7.40 -5.91 -24.75
N GLY A 387 -8.03 -7.04 -25.09
CA GLY A 387 -7.73 -7.78 -26.33
C GLY A 387 -8.08 -7.04 -27.62
N SER A 388 -8.81 -5.92 -27.53
CA SER A 388 -9.12 -5.04 -28.67
C SER A 388 -8.11 -3.90 -28.84
N GLY A 389 -7.12 -3.82 -27.95
CA GLY A 389 -6.13 -2.74 -27.92
C GLY A 389 -6.61 -1.49 -27.20
N ARG A 390 -7.83 -1.46 -26.63
CA ARG A 390 -8.28 -0.32 -25.82
C ARG A 390 -7.59 -0.37 -24.46
N ALA A 391 -7.07 0.77 -24.05
CA ALA A 391 -6.36 0.93 -22.80
C ALA A 391 -6.93 2.04 -21.94
N THR A 392 -6.94 1.79 -20.64
CA THR A 392 -7.24 2.78 -19.61
C THR A 392 -6.06 2.81 -18.65
N MET A 393 -5.48 3.99 -18.48
CA MET A 393 -4.35 4.23 -17.59
C MET A 393 -4.71 5.36 -16.64
N SER A 394 -4.35 5.21 -15.38
CA SER A 394 -4.47 6.21 -14.33
C SER A 394 -3.10 6.72 -13.93
N THR A 395 -3.01 7.99 -13.62
CA THR A 395 -1.79 8.61 -13.08
C THR A 395 -1.94 8.97 -11.62
N SER A 396 -0.82 8.95 -10.89
CA SER A 396 -0.74 9.48 -9.53
C SER A 396 0.60 10.21 -9.33
N GLY A 397 0.57 11.36 -8.66
CA GLY A 397 1.74 12.22 -8.48
C GLY A 397 1.36 13.67 -8.13
N GLN A 398 2.34 14.58 -8.19
CA GLN A 398 2.16 16.00 -7.84
C GLN A 398 1.16 16.73 -8.77
N ALA A 399 0.93 16.20 -9.97
CA ALA A 399 -0.03 16.69 -10.96
C ALA A 399 -1.51 16.42 -10.62
N GLY A 400 -1.79 15.62 -9.59
CA GLY A 400 -3.11 15.04 -9.34
C GLY A 400 -3.38 13.80 -10.20
N SER A 401 -4.60 13.26 -10.08
CA SER A 401 -4.99 12.03 -10.78
C SER A 401 -5.59 12.36 -12.14
N ALA A 402 -5.06 11.78 -13.21
CA ALA A 402 -5.64 11.85 -14.55
C ALA A 402 -5.91 10.46 -15.10
N VAL A 403 -6.92 10.35 -15.94
CA VAL A 403 -7.28 9.13 -16.65
C VAL A 403 -6.93 9.32 -18.12
N PHE A 404 -6.14 8.40 -18.65
CA PHE A 404 -5.74 8.31 -20.04
C PHE A 404 -6.51 7.15 -20.66
N THR A 405 -7.30 7.44 -21.69
CA THR A 405 -8.04 6.43 -22.45
C THR A 405 -7.57 6.47 -23.89
N GLY A 406 -7.06 5.34 -24.39
CA GLY A 406 -6.47 5.28 -25.72
C GLY A 406 -6.54 3.89 -26.35
N VAL A 407 -5.94 3.78 -27.53
CA VAL A 407 -5.88 2.55 -28.30
C VAL A 407 -4.43 2.26 -28.69
N PHE A 408 -3.98 1.05 -28.36
CA PHE A 408 -2.73 0.47 -28.82
C PHE A 408 -2.97 -0.20 -30.18
N SER A 409 -2.18 0.18 -31.17
CA SER A 409 -2.22 -0.42 -32.51
C SER A 409 -1.03 -1.38 -32.68
N PRO A 410 -1.26 -2.70 -32.84
CA PRO A 410 -0.17 -3.68 -32.81
C PRO A 410 0.66 -3.61 -34.09
N GLY A 411 0.03 -3.35 -35.24
CA GLY A 411 0.72 -3.26 -36.54
C GLY A 411 1.56 -2.00 -36.75
N ARG A 412 1.40 -0.95 -35.92
CA ARG A 412 2.17 0.31 -36.01
C ARG A 412 3.02 0.59 -34.78
N GLY A 413 2.87 -0.22 -33.71
CA GLY A 413 3.52 0.04 -32.43
C GLY A 413 3.11 1.39 -31.80
N THR A 414 1.97 1.97 -32.18
CA THR A 414 1.55 3.29 -31.69
C THR A 414 0.50 3.18 -30.60
N VAL A 415 0.55 4.07 -29.64
CA VAL A 415 -0.55 4.34 -28.70
C VAL A 415 -1.03 5.76 -28.90
N THR A 416 -2.34 5.95 -29.04
CA THR A 416 -2.95 7.29 -29.12
C THR A 416 -4.23 7.33 -28.31
N GLY A 417 -4.56 8.49 -27.76
CA GLY A 417 -5.78 8.63 -26.97
C GLY A 417 -6.00 10.03 -26.42
N GLN A 418 -6.99 10.11 -25.55
CA GLN A 418 -7.32 11.31 -24.81
C GLN A 418 -6.98 11.10 -23.33
N TRP A 419 -6.71 12.19 -22.64
CA TRP A 419 -6.57 12.19 -21.20
C TRP A 419 -7.41 13.30 -20.60
N ASN A 420 -7.87 13.09 -19.38
CA ASN A 420 -8.61 14.08 -18.62
C ASN A 420 -8.27 13.96 -17.14
N TYR A 421 -8.24 15.09 -16.43
CA TYR A 421 -8.11 15.04 -14.98
C TYR A 421 -9.35 14.36 -14.37
N ALA A 422 -9.14 13.54 -13.36
CA ALA A 422 -10.21 12.80 -12.71
C ALA A 422 -11.26 13.77 -12.14
N GLY A 423 -12.46 13.78 -12.72
CA GLY A 423 -13.56 14.66 -12.31
C GLY A 423 -13.51 16.09 -12.86
N ARG A 424 -12.67 16.39 -13.85
CA ARG A 424 -12.65 17.70 -14.54
C ARG A 424 -12.79 17.54 -16.06
N PRO A 425 -13.38 18.53 -16.77
CA PRO A 425 -13.44 18.53 -18.23
C PRO A 425 -12.10 18.92 -18.90
N GLN A 426 -11.12 19.35 -18.10
CA GLN A 426 -9.79 19.71 -18.57
C GLN A 426 -8.99 18.43 -18.91
N GLY A 427 -8.42 18.42 -20.10
CA GLY A 427 -7.74 17.26 -20.64
C GLY A 427 -6.99 17.60 -21.92
N GLY A 428 -6.65 16.57 -22.67
CA GLY A 428 -5.89 16.71 -23.88
C GLY A 428 -5.68 15.39 -24.60
N GLN A 429 -4.71 15.36 -25.51
CA GLN A 429 -4.39 14.19 -26.32
C GLN A 429 -3.02 13.64 -25.93
N PHE A 430 -2.82 12.36 -26.14
CA PHE A 430 -1.51 11.74 -26.00
C PHE A 430 -1.21 10.83 -27.18
N SER A 431 0.07 10.72 -27.50
CA SER A 431 0.56 9.83 -28.54
C SER A 431 1.93 9.30 -28.16
N GLY A 432 2.20 8.03 -28.47
CA GLY A 432 3.48 7.40 -28.20
C GLY A 432 3.75 6.25 -29.17
N GLN A 433 5.01 5.81 -29.19
CA GLN A 433 5.48 4.71 -30.01
C GLN A 433 6.21 3.68 -29.17
N ARG A 434 6.14 2.43 -29.61
CA ARG A 434 6.85 1.29 -29.06
C ARG A 434 8.33 1.44 -29.38
N GLN A 435 9.17 1.23 -28.37
CA GLN A 435 10.62 1.21 -28.49
C GLN A 435 11.12 -0.10 -29.07
#